data_AF-A0AA44UMZ4-F1
#
_entry.id   AF-A0AA44UMZ4-F1
#
_cell.length_a   1.000
_cell.length_b   1.000
_cell.length_c   1.000
_cell.angle_alpha   90.00
_cell.angle_beta   90.00
_cell.angle_gamma   90.00
#
_symmetry.space_group_name_H-M   'P 1'
#
loop_
_entity.id
_entity.type
_entity.pdbx_description
1 polymer ?
#
loop_
_entity_poly.entity_id
_entity_poly.type
_entity_poly.pdbx_seq_one_letter_code
_entity_poly.pdbx_strand_id
1 'polypeptide(L)'
;MFTVDPNPGRGEELDWRARAGCRDVDPELFFPTATAGAALAAEERRALWVCAGCPVIAACRTWAIAEQPHGIAGGLTEDERRRARRATPRSRRVERRPAVVPVPSPRTDRAPVIAAGCAALTAGADRGDVARTLGVTRRTVDRWAAALVVTAGGGR
;
A
#
# COMPACT_ATOMS: atom_id res chain seq x y z
N MET A 1 15.61 21.52 -51.68
CA MET A 1 14.92 20.29 -51.24
C MET A 1 15.36 19.99 -49.82
N PHE A 2 14.66 20.57 -48.84
CA PHE A 2 14.65 20.14 -47.44
C PHE A 2 13.23 20.42 -46.96
N THR A 3 12.39 19.40 -46.95
CA THR A 3 11.08 19.43 -46.32
C THR A 3 11.32 19.59 -44.82
N VAL A 4 11.11 20.81 -44.33
CA VAL A 4 10.90 21.05 -42.90
C VAL A 4 9.54 20.45 -42.57
N ASP A 5 9.55 19.33 -41.85
CA ASP A 5 8.34 18.70 -41.33
C ASP A 5 7.61 19.66 -40.37
N PRO A 6 6.31 19.93 -40.56
CA PRO A 6 5.53 20.71 -39.61
C PRO A 6 4.95 19.77 -38.56
N ASN A 7 5.68 19.53 -37.47
CA ASN A 7 5.11 18.85 -36.31
C ASN A 7 5.28 19.67 -35.02
N PRO A 8 4.34 20.56 -34.69
CA PRO A 8 4.31 21.27 -33.41
C PRO A 8 3.68 20.37 -32.33
N GLY A 9 4.35 19.26 -32.02
CA GLY A 9 3.73 18.18 -31.23
C GLY A 9 4.39 17.80 -29.91
N ARG A 10 5.64 18.21 -29.60
CA ARG A 10 6.36 17.68 -28.43
C ARG A 10 7.30 18.65 -27.68
N GLY A 11 7.33 19.94 -28.02
CA GLY A 11 8.28 20.91 -27.45
C GLY A 11 7.67 22.05 -26.63
N GLU A 12 6.35 22.23 -26.65
CA GLU A 12 5.66 23.40 -26.07
C GLU A 12 4.56 23.02 -25.06
N GLU A 13 4.64 21.83 -24.45
CA GLU A 13 3.96 21.58 -23.18
C GLU A 13 4.74 22.31 -22.08
N LEU A 14 4.61 23.64 -22.10
CA LEU A 14 4.96 24.62 -21.07
C LEU A 14 5.73 23.99 -19.89
N ASP A 15 7.07 23.96 -19.95
CA ASP A 15 7.89 23.54 -18.81
C ASP A 15 7.56 24.48 -17.66
N TRP A 16 6.66 24.05 -16.78
CA TRP A 16 6.15 24.85 -15.67
C TRP A 16 7.30 25.31 -14.77
N ARG A 17 8.46 24.62 -14.81
CA ARG A 17 9.71 25.04 -14.15
C ARG A 17 10.26 26.36 -14.69
N ALA A 18 10.01 26.70 -15.96
CA ALA A 18 10.37 27.99 -16.53
C ALA A 18 9.56 29.14 -15.91
N ARG A 19 8.35 28.86 -15.42
CA ARG A 19 7.44 29.84 -14.79
C ARG A 19 7.49 29.78 -13.26
N ALA A 20 8.46 29.07 -12.68
CA ALA A 20 8.59 28.94 -11.24
C ALA A 20 9.08 30.25 -10.60
N GLY A 21 8.31 30.79 -9.66
CA GLY A 21 8.65 32.03 -8.95
C GLY A 21 9.84 31.90 -8.00
N CYS A 22 10.27 30.67 -7.69
CA CYS A 22 11.45 30.40 -6.86
C CYS A 22 12.78 30.48 -7.62
N ARG A 23 12.78 30.71 -8.95
CA ARG A 23 14.01 30.74 -9.77
C ARG A 23 14.95 31.89 -9.43
N ASP A 24 14.40 33.00 -8.98
CA ASP A 24 15.16 34.22 -8.65
C ASP A 24 15.59 34.27 -7.17
N VAL A 25 15.37 33.17 -6.43
CA VAL A 25 15.70 33.04 -5.02
C VAL A 25 16.90 32.09 -4.86
N ASP A 26 17.71 32.32 -3.83
CA ASP A 26 18.85 31.48 -3.49
C ASP A 26 18.43 30.00 -3.36
N PRO A 27 19.02 29.08 -4.14
CA PRO A 27 18.70 27.66 -4.07
C PRO A 27 18.99 27.04 -2.69
N GLU A 28 19.97 27.55 -1.94
CA GLU A 28 20.34 27.02 -0.62
C GLU A 28 19.21 27.18 0.40
N LEU A 29 18.32 28.17 0.19
CA LEU A 29 17.15 28.38 1.03
C LEU A 29 16.24 27.14 1.08
N PHE A 30 16.19 26.35 0.01
CA PHE A 30 15.34 25.16 -0.10
C PHE A 30 15.97 23.90 0.50
N PHE A 31 17.21 23.98 0.99
CA PHE A 31 17.94 22.86 1.60
C PHE A 31 18.36 23.22 3.03
N PRO A 32 17.45 23.05 4.02
CA PRO A 32 17.78 23.33 5.41
C PRO A 32 19.02 22.55 5.88
N THR A 33 19.90 23.24 6.59
CA THR A 33 21.13 22.63 7.16
C THR A 33 20.90 22.14 8.59
N ALA A 34 19.98 22.78 9.30
CA ALA A 34 19.54 22.33 10.61
C ALA A 34 18.79 21.00 10.50
N THR A 35 19.03 20.08 11.43
CA THR A 35 18.43 18.74 11.41
C THR A 35 17.19 18.60 12.29
N ALA A 36 16.99 19.50 13.27
CA ALA A 36 15.87 19.46 14.20
C ALA A 36 15.62 20.80 14.91
N GLY A 37 14.45 20.90 15.55
CA GLY A 37 14.11 21.97 16.47
C GLY A 37 13.71 23.29 15.81
N ALA A 38 13.80 24.39 16.57
CA ALA A 38 13.32 25.70 16.16
C ALA A 38 14.10 26.29 14.97
N ALA A 39 15.38 25.93 14.82
CA ALA A 39 16.22 26.36 13.70
C ALA A 39 15.73 25.76 12.37
N LEU A 40 15.52 24.43 12.33
CA LEU A 40 14.92 23.76 11.18
C LEU A 40 13.56 24.35 10.83
N ALA A 41 12.68 24.51 11.82
CA ALA A 41 11.35 25.08 11.59
C ALA A 41 11.40 26.53 11.07
N ALA A 42 12.43 27.30 11.40
CA ALA A 42 12.62 28.66 10.87
C ALA A 42 13.10 28.63 9.41
N GLU A 43 14.07 27.78 9.09
CA GLU A 43 14.57 27.58 7.72
C GLU A 43 13.45 27.06 6.80
N GLU A 44 12.69 26.05 7.25
CA GLU A 44 11.56 25.50 6.51
C GLU A 44 10.48 26.55 6.22
N ARG A 45 10.11 27.35 7.23
CA ARG A 45 9.11 28.41 7.05
C ARG A 45 9.53 29.45 6.01
N ARG A 46 10.80 29.82 5.95
CA ARG A 46 11.29 30.80 4.96
C ARG A 46 11.15 30.27 3.53
N ALA A 47 11.55 29.02 3.30
CA ALA A 47 11.41 28.39 1.98
C ALA A 47 9.94 28.14 1.59
N LEU A 48 9.11 27.72 2.55
CA LEU A 48 7.67 27.53 2.33
C LEU A 48 6.96 28.85 2.01
N TRP A 49 7.40 29.97 2.59
CA TRP A 49 6.87 31.29 2.27
C TRP A 49 7.12 31.67 0.81
N VAL A 50 8.32 31.41 0.29
CA VAL A 50 8.63 31.59 -1.14
C VAL A 50 7.76 30.69 -2.01
N CYS A 51 7.58 29.42 -1.62
CA CYS A 51 6.73 28.48 -2.34
C CYS A 51 5.27 28.94 -2.41
N ALA A 52 4.75 29.59 -1.37
CA ALA A 52 3.35 30.02 -1.29
C ALA A 52 2.97 31.06 -2.36
N GLY A 53 3.93 31.88 -2.81
CA GLY A 53 3.74 32.84 -3.90
C GLY A 53 3.96 32.27 -5.31
N CYS A 54 4.32 31.00 -5.44
CA CYS A 54 4.73 30.43 -6.72
C CYS A 54 3.51 30.04 -7.58
N PRO A 55 3.37 30.56 -8.82
CA PRO A 55 2.19 30.33 -9.67
C PRO A 55 2.06 28.87 -10.15
N VAL A 56 3.15 28.10 -10.10
CA VAL A 56 3.22 26.71 -10.54
C VAL A 56 3.31 25.73 -9.36
N ILE A 57 2.95 26.15 -8.14
CA ILE A 57 3.06 25.32 -6.93
C ILE A 57 2.35 23.97 -7.08
N ALA A 58 1.19 23.92 -7.75
CA ALA A 58 0.45 22.68 -7.96
C ALA A 58 1.20 21.68 -8.85
N ALA A 59 1.72 22.14 -10.00
CA ALA A 59 2.52 21.31 -10.90
C ALA A 59 3.84 20.88 -10.23
N CYS A 60 4.49 21.81 -9.52
CA CYS A 60 5.70 21.57 -8.75
C CYS A 60 5.49 20.52 -7.66
N ARG A 61 4.38 20.61 -6.90
CA ARG A 61 4.03 19.65 -5.84
C ARG A 61 3.84 18.25 -6.38
N THR A 62 3.09 18.10 -7.48
CA THR A 62 2.85 16.80 -8.11
C THR A 62 4.17 16.16 -8.54
N TRP A 63 5.04 16.93 -9.20
CA TRP A 63 6.37 16.45 -9.59
C TRP A 63 7.25 16.15 -8.37
N ALA A 64 7.29 17.03 -7.38
CA ALA A 64 8.17 16.91 -6.21
C ALA A 64 7.84 15.70 -5.34
N ILE A 65 6.56 15.33 -5.23
CA ILE A 65 6.15 14.11 -4.51
C ILE A 65 6.72 12.87 -5.20
N ALA A 66 6.75 12.83 -6.54
CA ALA A 66 7.26 11.69 -7.29
C ALA A 66 8.79 11.66 -7.39
N GLU A 67 9.42 12.78 -7.75
CA GLU A 67 10.80 12.82 -8.24
C GLU A 67 11.78 13.56 -7.32
N GLN A 68 11.32 14.42 -6.38
CA GLN A 68 12.23 15.22 -5.55
C GLN A 68 12.46 14.61 -4.16
N PRO A 69 13.64 13.99 -3.92
CA PRO A 69 13.92 13.27 -2.68
C PRO A 69 14.21 14.21 -1.51
N HIS A 70 14.95 15.30 -1.73
CA HIS A 70 15.53 16.14 -0.69
C HIS A 70 15.04 17.59 -0.77
N GLY A 71 15.18 18.31 0.35
CA GLY A 71 14.89 19.73 0.46
C GLY A 71 13.38 20.05 0.43
N ILE A 72 13.04 21.32 0.21
CA ILE A 72 11.69 21.84 0.19
C ILE A 72 11.29 22.10 -1.25
N ALA A 73 10.15 21.54 -1.67
CA ALA A 73 9.68 21.63 -3.05
C ALA A 73 8.17 21.52 -3.11
N GLY A 74 7.53 22.29 -4.00
CA GLY A 74 6.08 22.29 -4.17
C GLY A 74 5.30 22.71 -2.92
N GLY A 75 5.91 23.55 -2.08
CA GLY A 75 5.35 23.97 -0.80
C GLY A 75 5.13 22.82 0.17
N LEU A 76 6.04 21.83 0.16
CA LEU A 76 6.08 20.72 1.10
C LEU A 76 7.52 20.47 1.57
N THR A 77 7.69 20.14 2.85
CA THR A 77 8.96 19.66 3.41
C THR A 77 9.25 18.23 2.98
N GLU A 78 10.48 17.74 3.22
CA GLU A 78 10.85 16.36 2.90
C GLU A 78 9.95 15.35 3.64
N ASP A 79 9.64 15.59 4.93
CA ASP A 79 8.78 14.71 5.71
C ASP A 79 7.34 14.73 5.19
N GLU A 80 6.80 15.89 4.85
CA GLU A 80 5.46 16.02 4.27
C GLU A 80 5.37 15.31 2.91
N ARG A 81 6.38 15.42 2.05
CA ARG A 81 6.42 14.65 0.79
C ARG A 81 6.54 13.15 1.04
N ARG A 82 7.32 12.72 2.03
CA ARG A 82 7.42 11.31 2.42
C ARG A 82 6.06 10.76 2.89
N ARG A 83 5.32 11.54 3.68
CA ARG A 83 3.95 11.20 4.08
C ARG A 83 3.01 11.15 2.88
N ALA A 84 3.07 12.12 1.97
CA ALA A 84 2.26 12.16 0.76
C ALA A 84 2.51 10.94 -0.16
N ARG A 85 3.77 10.51 -0.31
CA ARG A 85 4.13 9.28 -1.05
C ARG A 85 3.54 8.01 -0.43
N ARG A 86 3.44 7.96 0.91
CA ARG A 86 2.82 6.83 1.64
C ARG A 86 1.30 6.88 1.62
N ALA A 87 0.73 8.08 1.68
CA ALA A 87 -0.70 8.34 1.68
C ALA A 87 -1.33 8.24 0.30
N THR A 88 -0.53 8.34 -0.77
CA THR A 88 -0.97 7.97 -2.12
C THR A 88 -1.02 6.44 -2.15
N PRO A 89 -2.18 5.78 -2.04
CA PRO A 89 -2.26 4.36 -2.38
C PRO A 89 -1.72 4.29 -3.80
N ARG A 90 -0.65 3.51 -4.02
CA ARG A 90 -0.11 3.31 -5.37
C ARG A 90 -1.32 3.12 -6.26
N SER A 91 -1.53 4.05 -7.18
CA SER A 91 -2.45 3.84 -8.27
C SER A 91 -1.85 2.69 -9.09
N ARG A 92 -2.04 1.46 -8.61
CA ARG A 92 -2.67 0.49 -9.47
C ARG A 92 -3.84 1.26 -10.03
N ARG A 93 -3.77 1.58 -11.31
CA ARG A 93 -4.96 1.86 -12.10
C ARG A 93 -5.91 0.72 -11.78
N VAL A 94 -6.75 0.93 -10.77
CA VAL A 94 -7.95 0.15 -10.57
C VAL A 94 -8.86 0.71 -11.65
N GLU A 95 -8.57 0.33 -12.91
CA GLU A 95 -9.66 -0.23 -13.70
C GLU A 95 -10.41 -1.12 -12.74
N ARG A 96 -11.71 -0.88 -12.56
CA ARG A 96 -12.60 -1.64 -11.67
C ARG A 96 -12.33 -3.12 -11.87
N ARG A 97 -11.35 -3.65 -11.14
CA ARG A 97 -11.03 -5.05 -11.12
C ARG A 97 -12.18 -5.58 -10.30
N PRO A 98 -13.05 -6.44 -10.87
CA PRO A 98 -14.12 -7.01 -10.08
C PRO A 98 -13.48 -7.55 -8.80
N ALA A 99 -14.12 -7.29 -7.66
CA ALA A 99 -13.66 -7.82 -6.39
C ALA A 99 -13.35 -9.30 -6.62
N VAL A 100 -12.08 -9.68 -6.46
CA VAL A 100 -11.72 -11.10 -6.49
C VAL A 100 -12.43 -11.69 -5.28
N VAL A 101 -13.58 -12.29 -5.52
CA VAL A 101 -14.24 -13.14 -4.53
C VAL A 101 -13.21 -14.24 -4.25
N PRO A 102 -12.81 -14.48 -2.99
CA PRO A 102 -11.92 -15.58 -2.68
C PRO A 102 -12.58 -16.86 -3.18
N VAL A 103 -12.05 -17.43 -4.26
CA VAL A 103 -12.47 -18.75 -4.71
C VAL A 103 -11.88 -19.72 -3.68
N PRO A 104 -12.70 -20.52 -2.96
CA PRO A 104 -12.18 -21.49 -2.02
C PRO A 104 -11.26 -22.44 -2.76
N SER A 105 -9.98 -22.49 -2.36
CA SER A 105 -9.06 -23.48 -2.92
C SER A 105 -9.50 -24.86 -2.42
N PRO A 106 -9.58 -25.88 -3.29
CA PRO A 106 -9.96 -27.25 -2.89
C PRO A 106 -9.10 -27.84 -1.77
N ARG A 107 -7.93 -27.26 -1.51
CA ARG A 107 -6.98 -27.73 -0.48
C ARG A 107 -7.19 -27.06 0.88
N THR A 108 -7.97 -25.98 0.97
CA THR A 108 -8.11 -25.17 2.19
C THR A 108 -9.47 -25.36 2.87
N ASP A 109 -10.54 -25.69 2.14
CA ASP A 109 -11.83 -25.97 2.75
C ASP A 109 -11.93 -27.42 3.23
N ARG A 110 -11.25 -27.71 4.35
CA ARG A 110 -11.38 -28.99 5.07
C ARG A 110 -12.57 -29.01 6.03
N ALA A 111 -13.33 -27.93 6.13
CA ALA A 111 -14.48 -27.85 7.03
C ALA A 111 -15.49 -29.00 6.83
N PRO A 112 -15.88 -29.39 5.60
CA PRO A 112 -16.80 -30.52 5.42
C PRO A 112 -16.19 -31.86 5.86
N VAL A 113 -14.88 -32.06 5.66
CA VAL A 113 -14.17 -33.28 6.07
C VAL A 113 -14.07 -33.39 7.59
N ILE A 114 -13.83 -32.26 8.27
CA ILE A 114 -13.80 -32.18 9.73
C ILE A 114 -15.20 -32.45 10.32
N ALA A 115 -16.23 -31.82 9.75
CA ALA A 115 -17.61 -32.00 10.21
C ALA A 115 -18.09 -33.45 10.05
N ALA A 116 -17.82 -34.07 8.91
CA ALA A 116 -18.14 -35.48 8.66
C ALA A 116 -17.40 -36.42 9.62
N GLY A 117 -16.11 -36.14 9.89
CA GLY A 117 -15.30 -36.89 10.85
C GLY A 117 -15.84 -36.81 12.27
N CYS A 118 -16.19 -35.62 12.75
CA CYS A 118 -16.79 -35.43 14.07
C CYS A 118 -18.15 -36.13 14.18
N ALA A 119 -19.02 -36.00 13.17
CA ALA A 119 -20.34 -36.65 13.17
C ALA A 119 -20.22 -38.18 13.24
N ALA A 120 -19.31 -38.78 12.47
CA ALA A 120 -19.06 -40.21 12.50
C ALA A 120 -18.55 -40.68 13.88
N LEU A 121 -17.64 -39.92 14.50
CA LEU A 121 -17.14 -40.22 15.85
C LEU A 121 -18.24 -40.13 16.91
N THR A 122 -19.11 -39.11 16.84
CA THR A 122 -20.26 -38.97 17.75
C THR A 122 -21.28 -40.09 17.56
N ALA A 123 -21.44 -40.59 16.33
CA ALA A 123 -22.27 -41.77 16.03
C ALA A 123 -21.63 -43.11 16.47
N GLY A 124 -20.42 -43.10 17.03
CA GLY A 124 -19.74 -44.29 17.54
C GLY A 124 -18.90 -45.07 16.52
N ALA A 125 -18.60 -44.47 15.36
CA ALA A 125 -17.76 -45.13 14.34
C ALA A 125 -16.31 -45.34 14.84
N ASP A 126 -15.68 -46.42 14.38
CA ASP A 126 -14.27 -46.69 14.67
C ASP A 126 -13.35 -45.63 14.03
N ARG A 127 -12.31 -45.23 14.77
CA ARG A 127 -11.38 -44.17 14.34
C ARG A 127 -10.60 -44.54 13.09
N GLY A 128 -10.28 -45.83 12.91
CA GLY A 128 -9.60 -46.34 11.72
C GLY A 128 -10.50 -46.38 10.49
N ASP A 129 -11.78 -46.72 10.67
CA ASP A 129 -12.79 -46.65 9.61
C ASP A 129 -13.02 -45.21 9.13
N VAL A 130 -13.18 -44.25 10.06
CA VAL A 130 -13.35 -42.83 9.73
C VAL A 130 -12.13 -42.28 8.96
N ALA A 131 -10.92 -42.66 9.35
CA ALA A 131 -9.69 -42.25 8.68
C ALA A 131 -9.64 -42.73 7.22
N ARG A 132 -9.96 -44.01 6.99
CA ARG A 132 -10.00 -44.60 5.63
C ARG A 132 -11.07 -43.96 4.76
N THR A 133 -12.29 -43.81 5.28
CA THR A 133 -13.43 -43.27 4.52
C THR A 133 -13.21 -41.81 4.09
N LEU A 134 -12.58 -41.00 4.94
CA LEU A 134 -12.36 -39.58 4.67
C LEU A 134 -10.99 -39.26 4.03
N GLY A 135 -10.15 -40.28 3.80
CA GLY A 135 -8.82 -40.08 3.22
C GLY A 135 -7.88 -39.25 4.11
N VAL A 136 -8.04 -39.32 5.43
CA VAL A 136 -7.23 -38.60 6.42
C VAL A 136 -6.43 -39.58 7.29
N THR A 137 -5.41 -39.09 7.99
CA THR A 137 -4.60 -39.95 8.86
C THR A 137 -5.34 -40.28 10.17
N ARG A 138 -5.08 -41.45 10.76
CA ARG A 138 -5.62 -41.82 12.08
C ARG A 138 -5.32 -40.77 13.16
N ARG A 139 -4.13 -40.17 13.13
CA ARG A 139 -3.74 -39.04 14.02
C ARG A 139 -4.65 -37.81 13.89
N THR A 140 -5.17 -37.55 12.69
CA THR A 140 -6.13 -36.45 12.46
C THR A 140 -7.46 -36.75 13.14
N VAL A 141 -7.94 -37.98 13.02
CA VAL A 141 -9.17 -38.45 13.66
C VAL A 141 -9.04 -38.49 15.19
N ASP A 142 -7.88 -38.93 15.71
CA ASP A 142 -7.59 -38.94 17.15
C ASP A 142 -7.63 -37.52 17.74
N ARG A 143 -7.12 -36.51 17.00
CA ARG A 143 -7.20 -35.10 17.40
C ARG A 143 -8.65 -34.60 17.49
N TRP A 144 -9.50 -34.98 16.54
CA TRP A 144 -10.93 -34.61 16.57
C TRP A 144 -11.65 -35.29 17.74
N ALA A 145 -11.39 -36.57 17.98
CA ALA A 145 -11.97 -37.30 19.11
C ALA A 145 -11.58 -36.68 20.46
N ALA A 146 -10.31 -36.28 20.62
CA ALA A 146 -9.85 -35.60 21.83
C ALA A 146 -10.56 -34.26 22.06
N ALA A 147 -10.76 -33.48 21.00
CA ALA A 147 -11.49 -32.20 21.08
C ALA A 147 -12.96 -32.38 21.50
N LEU A 148 -13.64 -33.42 21.00
CA LEU A 148 -15.03 -33.75 21.37
C LEU A 148 -15.17 -34.12 22.86
N VAL A 149 -14.19 -34.84 23.42
CA VAL A 149 -14.16 -35.17 24.86
C VAL A 149 -14.00 -33.93 25.72
N VAL A 150 -13.16 -32.97 25.30
CA VAL A 150 -12.96 -31.70 26.02
C VAL A 150 -14.26 -30.87 26.06
N THR A 151 -15.02 -30.84 24.96
CA THR A 151 -16.29 -30.11 24.92
C THR A 151 -17.40 -30.76 25.76
N ALA A 152 -17.37 -32.08 25.93
CA ALA A 152 -18.33 -32.80 26.77
C ALA A 152 -18.04 -32.67 28.28
N GLY A 153 -16.79 -32.39 28.66
CA GLY A 153 -16.35 -32.27 30.06
C GLY A 153 -16.27 -30.85 30.62
N GLY A 154 -16.54 -29.82 29.81
CA GLY A 154 -16.30 -28.40 30.13
C GLY A 154 -17.48 -27.64 30.77
N GLY A 155 -18.34 -28.33 31.52
CA GLY A 155 -19.46 -27.71 32.26
C GLY A 155 -19.33 -27.96 33.75
N ARG A 156 -18.55 -27.13 34.45
CA ARG A 156 -18.69 -26.86 35.89
C ARG A 156 -18.35 -25.40 36.14
#